data_AF-A0A2G4GDB2-F1
#
_entry.id   AF-A0A2G4GDB2-F1
#
_cell.length_a   1.000
_cell.length_b   1.000
_cell.length_c   1.000
_cell.angle_alpha   90.00
_cell.angle_beta   90.00
_cell.angle_gamma   90.00
#
_symmetry.space_group_name_H-M   'P 1'
#
loop_
_entity.id
_entity.type
_entity.pdbx_description
1 polymer ?
#
loop_
_entity_poly.entity_id
_entity_poly.type
_entity_poly.pdbx_seq_one_letter_code
_entity_poly.pdbx_strand_id
1 'polypeptide(L)'
;MPPRPFCLVLFIVLVLSPSASLRAAEPTPAAPLPDGLYAEFATPRGNTTVELLYTQAPLMCVNFTGLAEGTLAQKNGKPFYTGLTFYRVVPSFVIQSGNPGLKDTDALPSPVTPHFPDEFVPGLRHDAAGILSMANAGPDTNSCEFFLTLAPTNRLNYLHSVFGRTIRGLDTLALIRQDDPVSIKILRIGPAAKAFRADPATFAALSAAQKKYAAASSPAPTALAAKDPSPLAHFTDPDKLLPLVPPRAENFNYKLANFERTTGLRIAARVFAKSPTAAEDHAPGAFMKALAAKLGVTQRGAVAAYFADDNDWRVWLIGDSTTTFFGRVATPAELGDGAAFHDVKEAFMKAAQAEGDAAYELQKKAAPADNPPPAGQRIKLQTDAILDSLIRKLDPK
;
A
#
# COMPACT_ATOMS: atom_id res chain seq x y z
N MET A 1 15.74 -54.70 82.89
CA MET A 1 16.76 -54.46 81.84
C MET A 1 16.16 -53.55 80.78
N PRO A 2 16.50 -52.27 80.72
CA PRO A 2 16.15 -51.41 79.58
C PRO A 2 17.18 -51.61 78.44
N PRO A 3 16.76 -51.71 77.17
CA PRO A 3 17.66 -51.87 76.04
C PRO A 3 18.26 -50.52 75.60
N ARG A 4 19.51 -50.59 75.13
CA ARG A 4 20.37 -49.49 74.69
C ARG A 4 19.87 -48.84 73.37
N PRO A 5 20.07 -47.52 73.18
CA PRO A 5 19.71 -46.85 71.92
C PRO A 5 20.77 -47.09 70.83
N PHE A 6 20.28 -47.39 69.62
CA PHE A 6 21.07 -47.53 68.40
C PHE A 6 21.35 -46.14 67.82
N CYS A 7 22.64 -45.82 67.60
CA CYS A 7 23.07 -44.55 67.01
C CYS A 7 23.23 -44.72 65.50
N LEU A 8 22.36 -44.08 64.71
CA LEU A 8 22.43 -44.06 63.24
C LEU A 8 23.33 -42.91 62.80
N VAL A 9 24.47 -43.22 62.19
CA VAL A 9 25.38 -42.23 61.60
C VAL A 9 24.94 -41.95 60.16
N LEU A 10 24.48 -40.72 59.89
CA LEU A 10 24.09 -40.25 58.56
C LEU A 10 25.30 -39.62 57.86
N PHE A 11 25.76 -40.22 56.75
CA PHE A 11 26.75 -39.61 55.86
C PHE A 11 26.06 -38.64 54.89
N ILE A 12 26.37 -37.35 55.02
CA ILE A 12 25.97 -36.31 54.04
C ILE A 12 27.07 -36.22 52.98
N VAL A 13 26.75 -36.59 51.74
CA VAL A 13 27.62 -36.35 50.58
C VAL A 13 27.31 -34.97 50.01
N LEU A 14 28.26 -34.04 50.15
CA LEU A 14 28.18 -32.69 49.61
C LEU A 14 28.61 -32.72 48.12
N VAL A 15 27.65 -32.58 47.20
CA VAL A 15 27.95 -32.47 45.76
C VAL A 15 28.15 -30.99 45.43
N LEU A 16 29.40 -30.59 45.16
CA LEU A 16 29.71 -29.28 44.58
C LEU A 16 29.41 -29.27 43.08
N SER A 17 28.34 -28.58 42.69
CA SER A 17 28.06 -28.26 41.28
C SER A 17 28.90 -27.06 40.84
N PRO A 18 29.63 -27.12 39.71
CA PRO A 18 30.31 -25.95 39.18
C PRO A 18 29.28 -24.97 38.60
N SER A 19 29.26 -23.74 39.12
CA SER A 19 28.47 -22.64 38.57
C SER A 19 29.00 -22.29 37.18
N ALA A 20 28.33 -22.77 36.13
CA ALA A 20 28.54 -22.29 34.78
C ALA A 20 27.95 -20.87 34.67
N SER A 21 28.80 -19.85 34.65
CA SER A 21 28.38 -18.51 34.23
C SER A 21 27.92 -18.59 32.78
N LEU A 22 26.61 -18.44 32.54
CA LEU A 22 26.07 -18.14 31.23
C LEU A 22 26.63 -16.79 30.77
N ARG A 23 27.73 -16.82 30.02
CA ARG A 23 28.16 -15.67 29.23
C ARG A 23 27.12 -15.53 28.12
N ALA A 24 26.36 -14.44 28.14
CA ALA A 24 25.47 -14.08 27.04
C ALA A 24 26.32 -14.10 25.75
N ALA A 25 25.86 -14.85 24.75
CA ALA A 25 26.51 -14.87 23.45
C ALA A 25 26.55 -13.43 22.91
N GLU A 26 27.74 -12.95 22.54
CA GLU A 26 27.88 -11.67 21.86
C GLU A 26 27.05 -11.73 20.56
N PRO A 27 26.28 -10.68 20.23
CA PRO A 27 25.46 -10.68 19.02
C PRO A 27 26.37 -10.89 17.82
N THR A 28 26.09 -11.94 17.04
CA THR A 28 26.82 -12.23 15.81
C THR A 28 26.79 -10.99 14.90
N PRO A 29 27.93 -10.53 14.37
CA PRO A 29 27.94 -9.40 13.45
C PRO A 29 26.99 -9.66 12.29
N ALA A 30 26.06 -8.74 12.04
CA ALA A 30 25.14 -8.86 10.92
C ALA A 30 25.95 -9.03 9.62
N ALA A 31 25.52 -9.95 8.74
CA ALA A 31 26.19 -10.21 7.47
C ALA A 31 26.44 -8.90 6.70
N PRO A 32 27.50 -8.80 5.87
CA PRO A 32 27.67 -7.64 4.99
C PRO A 32 26.45 -7.40 4.11
N LEU A 33 26.13 -6.14 3.84
CA LEU A 33 25.09 -5.77 2.87
C LEU A 33 25.62 -5.98 1.44
N PRO A 34 24.80 -6.48 0.50
CA PRO A 34 25.19 -6.55 -0.91
C PRO A 34 25.30 -5.15 -1.54
N ASP A 35 25.76 -5.10 -2.79
CA ASP A 35 25.75 -3.86 -3.57
C ASP A 35 24.32 -3.30 -3.69
N GLY A 36 24.17 -2.01 -3.41
CA GLY A 36 22.87 -1.35 -3.34
C GLY A 36 22.92 0.00 -2.66
N LEU A 37 21.79 0.71 -2.73
CA LEU A 37 21.54 1.95 -2.01
C LEU A 37 20.65 1.64 -0.82
N TYR A 38 21.05 2.06 0.37
CA TYR A 38 20.31 1.78 1.59
C TYR A 38 20.12 3.04 2.44
N ALA A 39 19.07 3.02 3.26
CA ALA A 39 18.84 3.97 4.34
C ALA A 39 18.82 3.21 5.67
N GLU A 40 19.67 3.61 6.61
CA GLU A 40 19.64 3.16 8.00
C GLU A 40 18.85 4.16 8.84
N PHE A 41 17.76 3.68 9.43
CA PHE A 41 16.91 4.41 10.36
C PHE A 41 17.32 4.03 11.78
N ALA A 42 17.89 4.98 12.51
CA ALA A 42 18.24 4.80 13.92
C ALA A 42 17.19 5.47 14.80
N THR A 43 16.65 4.71 15.75
CA THR A 43 15.62 5.16 16.71
C THR A 43 15.96 4.66 18.13
N PRO A 44 15.31 5.17 19.18
CA PRO A 44 15.45 4.61 20.53
C PRO A 44 15.01 3.13 20.66
N ARG A 45 14.32 2.60 19.65
CA ARG A 45 13.85 1.20 19.62
C ARG A 45 14.84 0.25 18.94
N GLY A 46 15.88 0.79 18.32
CA GLY A 46 16.85 0.05 17.53
C GLY A 46 16.98 0.59 16.11
N ASN A 47 17.79 -0.11 15.32
CA ASN A 47 18.08 0.27 13.94
C ASN A 47 17.27 -0.59 12.96
N THR A 48 16.87 0.03 11.87
CA THR A 48 16.24 -0.63 10.71
C THR A 48 17.02 -0.28 9.46
N THR A 49 17.28 -1.25 8.58
CA THR A 49 17.92 -1.01 7.28
C THR A 49 16.90 -1.23 6.17
N VAL A 50 16.75 -0.22 5.31
CA VAL A 50 15.85 -0.22 4.16
C VAL A 50 16.68 -0.16 2.88
N GLU A 51 16.43 -1.08 1.95
CA GLU A 51 16.91 -1.00 0.58
C GLU A 51 16.10 0.05 -0.19
N LEU A 52 16.79 0.98 -0.85
CA LEU A 52 16.18 1.96 -1.74
C LEU A 52 16.22 1.42 -3.17
N LEU A 53 15.05 1.34 -3.81
CA LEU A 53 14.86 0.74 -5.14
C LEU A 53 15.22 1.72 -6.27
N TYR A 54 16.41 2.30 -6.22
CA TYR A 54 16.84 3.44 -7.06
C TYR A 54 16.89 3.16 -8.57
N THR A 55 16.85 1.90 -8.98
CA THR A 55 16.75 1.50 -10.39
C THR A 55 15.30 1.43 -10.89
N GLN A 56 14.34 1.20 -9.98
CA GLN A 56 12.92 1.07 -10.30
C GLN A 56 12.17 2.38 -10.05
N ALA A 57 12.45 3.05 -8.92
CA ALA A 57 11.87 4.33 -8.53
C ALA A 57 12.95 5.41 -8.30
N PRO A 58 13.73 5.79 -9.35
CA PRO A 58 14.83 6.73 -9.23
C PRO A 58 14.42 8.12 -8.75
N LEU A 59 13.26 8.66 -9.17
CA LEU A 59 12.83 10.00 -8.74
C LEU A 59 12.60 10.05 -7.23
N MET A 60 11.89 9.07 -6.71
CA MET A 60 11.62 8.94 -5.27
C MET A 60 12.92 8.77 -4.49
N CYS A 61 13.82 7.91 -4.98
CA CYS A 61 15.10 7.65 -4.34
C CYS A 61 16.03 8.88 -4.37
N VAL A 62 16.07 9.65 -5.46
CA VAL A 62 16.84 10.89 -5.55
C VAL A 62 16.33 11.91 -4.54
N ASN A 63 15.01 12.10 -4.47
CA ASN A 63 14.41 13.03 -3.52
C ASN A 63 14.74 12.63 -2.06
N PHE A 64 14.43 11.40 -1.68
CA PHE A 64 14.63 10.93 -0.32
C PHE A 64 16.12 10.98 0.09
N THR A 65 17.01 10.49 -0.78
CA THR A 65 18.46 10.49 -0.55
C THR A 65 19.00 11.90 -0.42
N GLY A 66 18.58 12.82 -1.30
CA GLY A 66 19.09 14.18 -1.30
C GLY A 66 18.59 15.01 -0.12
N LEU A 67 17.39 14.72 0.40
CA LEU A 67 16.91 15.28 1.67
C LEU A 67 17.68 14.71 2.87
N ALA A 68 17.95 13.40 2.87
CA ALA A 68 18.71 12.74 3.93
C ALA A 68 20.20 13.16 3.99
N GLU A 69 20.82 13.46 2.84
CA GLU A 69 22.21 13.91 2.74
C GLU A 69 22.35 15.44 2.76
N GLY A 70 21.24 16.18 2.60
CA GLY A 70 21.24 17.64 2.63
C GLY A 70 21.70 18.30 1.33
N THR A 71 21.66 17.59 0.21
CA THR A 71 22.04 18.06 -1.13
C THR A 71 20.89 18.68 -1.90
N LEU A 72 19.64 18.31 -1.58
CA LEU A 72 18.44 18.93 -2.15
C LEU A 72 17.89 20.04 -1.25
N ALA A 73 17.96 19.85 0.06
CA ALA A 73 17.52 20.82 1.04
C ALA A 73 18.14 20.59 2.40
N GLN A 74 18.26 21.67 3.17
CA GLN A 74 18.81 21.65 4.52
C GLN A 74 17.90 22.40 5.48
N LYS A 75 17.82 21.92 6.73
CA LYS A 75 17.12 22.60 7.83
C LYS A 75 18.17 23.05 8.84
N ASN A 76 18.30 24.36 9.04
CA ASN A 76 19.27 24.96 9.97
C ASN A 76 20.72 24.50 9.71
N GLY A 77 21.14 24.45 8.44
CA GLY A 77 22.50 24.04 8.03
C GLY A 77 22.80 22.54 8.20
N LYS A 78 21.77 21.72 8.46
CA LYS A 78 21.88 20.25 8.59
C LYS A 78 21.03 19.57 7.51
N PRO A 79 21.31 18.30 7.16
CA PRO A 79 20.44 17.53 6.28
C PRO A 79 18.98 17.56 6.75
N PHE A 80 18.04 17.62 5.80
CA PHE A 80 16.65 17.99 6.03
C PHE A 80 15.96 17.16 7.12
N TYR A 81 16.16 15.83 7.12
CA TYR A 81 15.53 14.93 8.09
C TYR A 81 16.14 14.96 9.49
N THR A 82 17.17 15.78 9.72
CA THR A 82 17.83 15.84 11.03
C THR A 82 16.88 16.38 12.11
N GLY A 83 16.68 15.60 13.17
CA GLY A 83 15.85 15.99 14.32
C GLY A 83 14.35 15.82 14.11
N LEU A 84 13.93 15.07 13.08
CA LEU A 84 12.53 14.71 12.90
C LEU A 84 12.15 13.48 13.75
N THR A 85 10.85 13.25 13.86
CA THR A 85 10.27 12.13 14.59
C THR A 85 9.33 11.32 13.70
N PHE A 86 8.98 10.12 14.15
CA PHE A 86 7.79 9.43 13.65
C PHE A 86 6.54 10.04 14.30
N TYR A 87 6.05 11.14 13.72
CA TYR A 87 4.94 11.92 14.30
C TYR A 87 3.58 11.23 14.19
N ARG A 88 3.44 10.22 13.32
CA ARG A 88 2.21 9.45 13.16
C ARG A 88 2.51 7.96 13.17
N VAL A 89 1.92 7.26 14.13
CA VAL A 89 1.99 5.80 14.27
C VAL A 89 0.58 5.24 14.33
N VAL A 90 0.21 4.44 13.34
CA VAL A 90 -1.07 3.74 13.29
C VAL A 90 -0.79 2.24 13.36
N PRO A 91 -1.07 1.59 14.51
CA PRO A 91 -0.82 0.17 14.69
C PRO A 91 -1.43 -0.68 13.59
N SER A 92 -0.68 -1.69 13.12
CA SER A 92 -1.08 -2.58 12.02
C SER A 92 -1.38 -1.87 10.68
N PHE A 93 -0.89 -0.64 10.51
CA PHE A 93 -1.04 0.11 9.27
C PHE A 93 0.30 0.71 8.83
N VAL A 94 0.70 1.86 9.38
CA VAL A 94 1.93 2.56 8.97
C VAL A 94 2.54 3.34 10.13
N ILE A 95 3.85 3.60 10.03
CA ILE A 95 4.55 4.67 10.73
C ILE A 95 4.99 5.72 9.72
N GLN A 96 4.82 7.01 10.02
CA GLN A 96 5.05 8.10 9.08
C GLN A 96 5.95 9.18 9.70
N SER A 97 6.87 9.70 8.88
CA SER A 97 7.86 10.72 9.23
C SER A 97 8.12 11.64 8.04
N GLY A 98 9.12 12.52 8.14
CA GLY A 98 9.49 13.50 7.10
C GLY A 98 8.86 14.88 7.26
N ASN A 99 7.81 15.01 8.07
CA ASN A 99 7.19 16.30 8.37
C ASN A 99 8.06 17.11 9.36
N PRO A 100 8.46 18.36 9.06
CA PRO A 100 9.31 19.18 9.91
C PRO A 100 8.60 19.90 11.07
N GLY A 101 7.35 19.56 11.39
CA GLY A 101 6.53 20.19 12.43
C GLY A 101 5.40 21.06 11.88
N LEU A 102 5.02 20.84 10.62
CA LEU A 102 3.82 21.42 10.04
C LEU A 102 2.60 20.67 10.56
N LYS A 103 1.53 21.40 10.86
CA LYS A 103 0.19 20.79 10.93
C LYS A 103 -0.08 20.13 9.57
N ASP A 104 -0.94 19.12 9.49
CA ASP A 104 -1.37 18.48 8.23
C ASP A 104 -1.99 19.53 7.27
N THR A 105 -1.13 20.33 6.64
CA THR A 105 -1.46 21.43 5.77
C THR A 105 -0.59 21.29 4.54
N ASP A 106 -1.16 21.56 3.36
CA ASP A 106 -0.46 21.52 2.08
C ASP A 106 0.67 22.57 1.95
N ALA A 107 0.91 23.37 3.00
CA ALA A 107 1.95 24.37 3.04
C ALA A 107 3.32 23.70 3.23
N LEU A 108 4.08 23.52 2.14
CA LEU A 108 5.48 23.13 2.20
C LEU A 108 6.28 24.24 2.92
N PRO A 109 7.13 23.92 3.92
CA PRO A 109 8.05 24.91 4.45
C PRO A 109 9.15 25.11 3.42
N SER A 110 9.58 26.35 3.21
CA SER A 110 10.92 26.55 2.65
C SER A 110 11.94 25.99 3.67
N PRO A 111 12.90 25.14 3.28
CA PRO A 111 13.25 24.73 1.91
C PRO A 111 12.88 23.26 1.64
N VAL A 112 11.63 22.91 1.36
CA VAL A 112 11.27 21.56 0.87
C VAL A 112 11.20 21.58 -0.64
N THR A 113 11.53 20.45 -1.28
CA THR A 113 11.31 20.25 -2.71
C THR A 113 9.84 20.54 -3.05
N PRO A 114 9.56 21.32 -4.11
CA PRO A 114 8.20 21.49 -4.60
C PRO A 114 7.53 20.14 -4.83
N HIS A 115 6.20 20.10 -4.80
CA HIS A 115 5.45 18.90 -5.15
C HIS A 115 5.93 18.30 -6.46
N PHE A 116 6.13 16.98 -6.48
CA PHE A 116 6.63 16.28 -7.64
C PHE A 116 5.83 15.01 -7.98
N PRO A 117 5.91 14.55 -9.25
CA PRO A 117 5.07 13.47 -9.75
C PRO A 117 5.22 12.16 -9.01
N ASP A 118 4.17 11.34 -9.05
CA ASP A 118 4.24 9.94 -8.63
C ASP A 118 5.13 9.12 -9.56
N GLU A 119 5.61 7.98 -9.06
CA GLU A 119 6.45 7.02 -9.77
C GLU A 119 5.99 5.59 -9.43
N PHE A 120 4.91 5.17 -10.08
CA PHE A 120 4.37 3.82 -9.92
C PHE A 120 5.04 2.83 -10.87
N VAL A 121 5.43 1.67 -10.33
CA VAL A 121 6.06 0.58 -11.07
C VAL A 121 5.21 -0.68 -10.89
N PRO A 122 4.80 -1.36 -11.99
CA PRO A 122 4.16 -2.68 -11.91
C PRO A 122 4.91 -3.63 -10.99
N GLY A 123 4.19 -4.32 -10.11
CA GLY A 123 4.78 -5.26 -9.15
C GLY A 123 5.33 -4.63 -7.86
N LEU A 124 5.59 -3.32 -7.78
CA LEU A 124 5.90 -2.66 -6.49
C LEU A 124 4.60 -2.36 -5.73
N ARG A 125 4.39 -3.08 -4.62
CA ARG A 125 3.12 -3.08 -3.86
C ARG A 125 3.36 -2.94 -2.37
N HIS A 126 2.28 -2.64 -1.66
CA HIS A 126 2.19 -2.64 -0.20
C HIS A 126 1.67 -3.99 0.30
N ASP A 127 2.32 -5.08 -0.09
CA ASP A 127 1.89 -6.46 0.19
C ASP A 127 2.55 -7.08 1.43
N ALA A 128 3.45 -6.34 2.08
CA ALA A 128 4.16 -6.75 3.28
C ALA A 128 4.33 -5.59 4.27
N ALA A 129 4.77 -5.92 5.49
CA ALA A 129 5.33 -4.93 6.41
C ALA A 129 6.72 -4.47 5.93
N GLY A 130 7.12 -3.27 6.31
CA GLY A 130 8.43 -2.69 6.00
C GLY A 130 8.56 -2.11 4.59
N ILE A 131 7.47 -1.92 3.86
CA ILE A 131 7.48 -1.24 2.56
C ILE A 131 7.58 0.28 2.79
N LEU A 132 8.59 0.91 2.18
CA LEU A 132 8.83 2.35 2.24
C LEU A 132 8.19 3.05 1.05
N SER A 133 7.34 4.03 1.33
CA SER A 133 6.57 4.76 0.32
C SER A 133 6.46 6.25 0.66
N MET A 134 6.25 7.09 -0.36
CA MET A 134 5.99 8.52 -0.17
C MET A 134 4.58 8.75 0.34
N ALA A 135 4.43 9.59 1.36
CA ALA A 135 3.13 10.18 1.69
C ALA A 135 2.84 11.34 0.73
N ASN A 136 1.55 11.54 0.44
CA ASN A 136 1.07 12.59 -0.46
C ASN A 136 -0.37 12.99 -0.10
N ALA A 137 -0.85 14.08 -0.70
CA ALA A 137 -2.20 14.61 -0.53
C ALA A 137 -3.10 14.32 -1.76
N GLY A 138 -2.68 13.39 -2.62
CA GLY A 138 -3.29 13.12 -3.92
C GLY A 138 -2.23 12.98 -5.03
N PRO A 139 -2.67 12.73 -6.28
CA PRO A 139 -1.75 12.47 -7.37
C PRO A 139 -0.72 13.59 -7.58
N ASP A 140 0.54 13.19 -7.78
CA ASP A 140 1.67 14.08 -8.08
C ASP A 140 1.93 15.17 -7.01
N THR A 141 1.62 14.88 -5.75
CA THR A 141 1.86 15.80 -4.61
C THR A 141 2.94 15.30 -3.64
N ASN A 142 3.83 14.43 -4.09
CA ASN A 142 4.94 13.94 -3.25
C ASN A 142 5.86 15.10 -2.82
N SER A 143 6.43 15.00 -1.63
CA SER A 143 7.36 16.02 -1.09
C SER A 143 8.45 15.40 -0.21
N CYS A 144 8.41 15.58 1.10
CA CYS A 144 9.40 15.06 2.06
C CYS A 144 8.84 14.00 2.99
N GLU A 145 7.52 13.86 3.07
CA GLU A 145 6.90 12.89 3.97
C GLU A 145 6.95 11.48 3.38
N PHE A 146 7.24 10.51 4.24
CA PHE A 146 7.32 9.10 3.88
C PHE A 146 6.73 8.25 5.00
N PHE A 147 6.36 7.02 4.67
CA PHE A 147 5.90 6.05 5.64
C PHE A 147 6.47 4.66 5.39
N LEU A 148 6.52 3.86 6.45
CA LEU A 148 6.80 2.42 6.41
C LEU A 148 5.55 1.65 6.82
N THR A 149 5.19 0.63 6.06
CA THR A 149 4.05 -0.24 6.41
C THR A 149 4.37 -1.11 7.62
N LEU A 150 3.37 -1.36 8.48
CA LEU A 150 3.46 -2.30 9.61
C LEU A 150 2.74 -3.63 9.33
N ALA A 151 1.99 -3.70 8.23
CA ALA A 151 1.27 -4.86 7.75
C ALA A 151 1.05 -4.72 6.22
N PRO A 152 0.55 -5.74 5.51
CA PRO A 152 0.06 -5.56 4.15
C PRO A 152 -1.05 -4.50 4.08
N THR A 153 -0.91 -3.53 3.19
CA THR A 153 -1.84 -2.40 3.01
C THR A 153 -2.14 -2.15 1.53
N ASN A 154 -2.61 -3.18 0.82
CA ASN A 154 -2.85 -3.15 -0.64
C ASN A 154 -3.72 -1.98 -1.11
N ARG A 155 -4.60 -1.46 -0.24
CA ARG A 155 -5.41 -0.27 -0.51
C ARG A 155 -4.61 0.98 -0.86
N LEU A 156 -3.30 1.02 -0.59
CA LEU A 156 -2.38 2.10 -0.92
C LEU A 156 -1.70 1.95 -2.29
N ASN A 157 -1.85 0.79 -2.96
CA ASN A 157 -1.28 0.56 -4.29
C ASN A 157 -1.86 1.58 -5.28
N TYR A 158 -1.00 2.14 -6.15
CA TYR A 158 -1.34 3.22 -7.09
C TYR A 158 -1.90 4.50 -6.44
N LEU A 159 -1.73 4.66 -5.13
CA LEU A 159 -1.96 5.93 -4.43
C LEU A 159 -0.65 6.50 -3.86
N HIS A 160 0.25 5.63 -3.42
CA HIS A 160 1.54 6.02 -2.86
C HIS A 160 2.68 5.31 -3.58
N SER A 161 3.70 6.06 -3.97
CA SER A 161 4.85 5.53 -4.72
C SER A 161 5.75 4.73 -3.78
N VAL A 162 5.92 3.43 -4.06
CA VAL A 162 6.83 2.53 -3.34
C VAL A 162 8.24 2.75 -3.86
N PHE A 163 9.19 2.99 -2.98
CA PHE A 163 10.59 3.23 -3.37
C PHE A 163 11.62 2.55 -2.47
N GLY A 164 11.19 1.75 -1.50
CA GLY A 164 12.10 0.97 -0.68
C GLY A 164 11.44 -0.19 0.04
N ARG A 165 12.26 -1.06 0.61
CA ARG A 165 11.81 -2.18 1.45
C ARG A 165 12.78 -2.46 2.58
N THR A 166 12.25 -2.79 3.74
CA THR A 166 13.03 -3.14 4.92
C THR A 166 13.68 -4.51 4.72
N ILE A 167 15.00 -4.56 4.93
CA ILE A 167 15.79 -5.80 4.81
C ILE A 167 16.38 -6.25 6.14
N ARG A 168 16.37 -5.39 7.17
CA ARG A 168 16.80 -5.69 8.55
C ARG A 168 16.00 -4.85 9.55
N GLY A 169 15.67 -5.40 10.71
CA GLY A 169 14.96 -4.69 11.77
C GLY A 169 13.44 -4.56 11.54
N LEU A 170 12.82 -5.52 10.86
CA LEU A 170 11.36 -5.51 10.66
C LEU A 170 10.58 -5.58 11.99
N ASP A 171 11.12 -6.33 12.94
CA ASP A 171 10.67 -6.40 14.33
C ASP A 171 10.83 -5.07 15.07
N THR A 172 11.93 -4.34 14.83
CA THR A 172 12.15 -3.00 15.36
C THR A 172 11.07 -2.01 14.91
N LEU A 173 10.63 -2.07 13.66
CA LEU A 173 9.60 -1.16 13.13
C LEU A 173 8.29 -1.21 13.94
N ALA A 174 7.88 -2.40 14.38
CA ALA A 174 6.67 -2.58 15.17
C ALA A 174 6.77 -1.99 16.59
N LEU A 175 7.99 -1.70 17.06
CA LEU A 175 8.25 -1.14 18.39
C LEU A 175 8.28 0.40 18.40
N ILE A 176 8.38 1.02 17.22
CA ILE A 176 8.42 2.48 17.07
C ILE A 176 7.13 3.10 17.61
N ARG A 177 7.29 4.12 18.45
CA ARG A 177 6.21 4.88 19.05
C ARG A 177 6.11 6.25 18.41
N GLN A 178 4.91 6.82 18.52
CA GLN A 178 4.70 8.21 18.14
C GLN A 178 5.70 9.11 18.88
N ASP A 179 6.26 10.07 18.14
CA ASP A 179 7.27 11.03 18.57
C ASP A 179 8.66 10.45 18.87
N ASP A 180 8.90 9.15 18.60
CA ASP A 180 10.26 8.62 18.64
C ASP A 180 11.14 9.37 17.60
N PRO A 181 12.30 9.92 18.00
CA PRO A 181 13.22 10.59 17.09
C PRO A 181 13.82 9.59 16.10
N VAL A 182 14.10 10.07 14.89
CA VAL A 182 14.70 9.27 13.83
C VAL A 182 15.91 9.98 13.24
N SER A 183 16.99 9.22 13.08
CA SER A 183 18.16 9.60 12.29
C SER A 183 18.23 8.72 11.05
N ILE A 184 18.52 9.32 9.89
CA ILE A 184 18.57 8.62 8.61
C ILE A 184 19.97 8.76 8.03
N LYS A 185 20.63 7.63 7.78
CA LYS A 185 21.96 7.59 7.15
C LYS A 185 21.89 6.82 5.84
N ILE A 186 22.39 7.42 4.77
CA ILE A 186 22.47 6.76 3.46
C ILE A 186 23.76 5.92 3.37
N LEU A 187 23.63 4.69 2.88
CA LEU A 187 24.75 3.78 2.61
C LEU A 187 24.77 3.45 1.11
N ARG A 188 25.93 3.67 0.48
CA ARG A 188 26.15 3.46 -0.96
C ARG A 188 27.17 2.34 -1.14
N ILE A 189 26.69 1.14 -1.44
CA ILE A 189 27.52 -0.06 -1.55
C ILE A 189 27.60 -0.47 -3.01
N GLY A 190 28.83 -0.72 -3.50
CA GLY A 190 29.08 -1.02 -4.90
C GLY A 190 29.21 0.20 -5.83
N PRO A 191 29.74 0.02 -7.04
CA PRO A 191 29.98 1.12 -7.98
C PRO A 191 28.69 1.84 -8.41
N ALA A 192 27.61 1.11 -8.68
CA ALA A 192 26.36 1.68 -9.19
C ALA A 192 25.68 2.60 -8.16
N ALA A 193 25.58 2.18 -6.89
CA ALA A 193 24.98 3.01 -5.84
C ALA A 193 25.85 4.23 -5.48
N LYS A 194 27.18 4.12 -5.60
CA LYS A 194 28.11 5.25 -5.46
C LYS A 194 27.99 6.26 -6.61
N ALA A 195 27.63 5.80 -7.81
CA ALA A 195 27.43 6.65 -8.97
C ALA A 195 26.06 7.35 -8.99
N PHE A 196 25.07 6.84 -8.24
CA PHE A 196 23.73 7.43 -8.17
C PHE A 196 23.78 8.83 -7.55
N ARG A 197 23.51 9.87 -8.35
CA ARG A 197 23.56 11.25 -7.86
C ARG A 197 22.21 11.70 -7.31
N ALA A 198 22.21 12.21 -6.09
CA ALA A 198 21.05 12.80 -5.44
C ALA A 198 21.22 14.31 -5.35
N ASP A 199 21.23 14.99 -6.50
CA ASP A 199 21.46 16.44 -6.61
C ASP A 199 20.30 17.13 -7.34
N PRO A 200 20.20 18.48 -7.28
CA PRO A 200 19.08 19.20 -7.91
C PRO A 200 18.95 18.98 -9.41
N ALA A 201 20.07 18.80 -10.12
CA ALA A 201 20.06 18.57 -11.56
C ALA A 201 19.46 17.21 -11.91
N THR A 202 19.86 16.17 -11.18
CA THR A 202 19.35 14.80 -11.35
C THR A 202 17.86 14.74 -10.97
N PHE A 203 17.47 15.39 -9.86
CA PHE A 203 16.06 15.49 -9.46
C PHE A 203 15.20 16.17 -10.54
N ALA A 204 15.64 17.32 -11.05
CA ALA A 204 14.93 18.04 -12.09
C ALA A 204 14.77 17.21 -13.37
N ALA A 205 15.84 16.52 -13.80
CA ALA A 205 15.81 15.66 -14.98
C ALA A 205 14.83 14.48 -14.83
N LEU A 206 14.88 13.78 -13.69
CA LEU A 206 13.97 12.66 -13.41
C LEU A 206 12.52 13.12 -13.27
N SER A 207 12.28 14.25 -12.59
CA SER A 207 10.94 14.82 -12.41
C SER A 207 10.32 15.23 -13.76
N ALA A 208 11.11 15.82 -14.65
CA ALA A 208 10.66 16.20 -15.99
C ALA A 208 10.32 14.99 -16.88
N ALA A 209 10.95 13.84 -16.64
CA ALA A 209 10.72 12.62 -17.41
C ALA A 209 9.47 11.84 -16.98
N GLN A 210 8.89 12.12 -15.80
CA GLN A 210 7.73 11.39 -15.30
C GLN A 210 6.44 11.73 -16.04
N LYS A 211 5.60 10.71 -16.24
CA LYS A 211 4.24 10.87 -16.75
C LYS A 211 3.35 11.50 -15.68
N LYS A 212 2.99 12.76 -15.88
CA LYS A 212 2.11 13.49 -14.97
C LYS A 212 0.67 13.00 -15.01
N TYR A 213 0.00 13.22 -13.90
CA TYR A 213 -1.40 12.93 -13.72
C TYR A 213 -2.24 13.89 -14.56
N ALA A 214 -3.13 13.34 -15.38
CA ALA A 214 -4.07 14.13 -16.17
C ALA A 214 -5.39 14.25 -15.42
N ALA A 215 -5.68 15.43 -14.88
CA ALA A 215 -6.91 15.70 -14.12
C ALA A 215 -8.21 15.37 -14.88
N ALA A 216 -8.20 15.41 -16.23
CA ALA A 216 -9.31 14.98 -17.06
C ALA A 216 -9.71 13.49 -16.87
N SER A 217 -8.79 12.67 -16.32
CA SER A 217 -8.99 11.25 -16.02
C SER A 217 -9.68 11.01 -14.67
N SER A 218 -9.96 12.07 -13.90
CA SER A 218 -10.68 12.02 -12.62
C SER A 218 -11.47 13.30 -12.41
N PRO A 219 -12.78 13.29 -12.70
CA PRO A 219 -13.64 14.44 -12.46
C PRO A 219 -13.62 14.85 -10.99
N ALA A 220 -13.82 16.14 -10.73
CA ALA A 220 -13.99 16.65 -9.36
C ALA A 220 -15.10 15.91 -8.59
N PRO A 221 -15.04 15.85 -7.24
CA PRO A 221 -16.01 15.11 -6.42
C PRO A 221 -17.49 15.39 -6.71
N THR A 222 -17.82 16.64 -7.07
CA THR A 222 -19.19 17.04 -7.44
C THR A 222 -19.66 16.44 -8.77
N ALA A 223 -18.75 16.22 -9.72
CA ALA A 223 -19.02 15.56 -11.00
C ALA A 223 -19.08 14.02 -10.87
N LEU A 224 -18.44 13.44 -9.85
CA LEU A 224 -18.50 12.01 -9.54
C LEU A 224 -19.81 11.59 -8.85
N ALA A 225 -20.50 12.54 -8.20
CA ALA A 225 -21.80 12.35 -7.57
C ALA A 225 -23.00 12.72 -8.48
N ALA A 226 -22.73 13.06 -9.75
CA ALA A 226 -23.78 13.37 -10.72
C ALA A 226 -24.51 12.10 -11.18
N LYS A 227 -25.80 12.24 -11.54
CA LYS A 227 -26.64 11.14 -12.02
C LYS A 227 -26.16 10.53 -13.35
N ASP A 228 -25.33 11.27 -14.10
CA ASP A 228 -24.59 10.79 -15.28
C ASP A 228 -23.13 11.28 -15.20
N PRO A 229 -22.26 10.56 -14.46
CA PRO A 229 -20.88 10.95 -14.30
C PRO A 229 -20.12 10.78 -15.62
N SER A 230 -19.12 11.63 -15.86
CA SER A 230 -18.31 11.61 -17.09
C SER A 230 -17.89 10.18 -17.46
N PRO A 231 -17.99 9.77 -18.74
CA PRO A 231 -17.54 8.45 -19.19
C PRO A 231 -16.03 8.24 -18.97
N LEU A 232 -15.28 9.32 -18.72
CA LEU A 232 -13.86 9.28 -18.38
C LEU A 232 -13.59 8.87 -16.92
N ALA A 233 -14.58 8.96 -16.02
CA ALA A 233 -14.43 8.57 -14.62
C ALA A 233 -14.21 7.06 -14.50
N HIS A 234 -13.14 6.68 -13.80
CA HIS A 234 -12.84 5.30 -13.51
C HIS A 234 -13.82 4.72 -12.48
N PHE A 235 -14.16 5.48 -11.44
CA PHE A 235 -15.04 5.03 -10.37
C PHE A 235 -16.21 5.99 -10.17
N THR A 236 -17.44 5.48 -10.00
CA THR A 236 -18.57 6.34 -9.60
C THR A 236 -19.53 5.60 -8.68
N ASP A 237 -20.17 6.38 -7.79
CA ASP A 237 -21.17 5.93 -6.83
C ASP A 237 -22.41 6.85 -6.93
N PRO A 238 -23.20 6.71 -8.01
CA PRO A 238 -24.32 7.61 -8.32
C PRO A 238 -25.39 7.64 -7.21
N ASP A 239 -25.56 6.53 -6.50
CA ASP A 239 -26.56 6.39 -5.44
C ASP A 239 -26.01 6.73 -4.04
N LYS A 240 -24.75 7.18 -3.95
CA LYS A 240 -24.09 7.63 -2.71
C LYS A 240 -24.12 6.56 -1.60
N LEU A 241 -23.83 5.33 -1.99
CA LEU A 241 -23.81 4.17 -1.10
C LEU A 241 -22.55 4.14 -0.22
N LEU A 242 -21.47 4.80 -0.64
CA LEU A 242 -20.23 4.92 0.11
C LEU A 242 -20.27 6.12 1.09
N PRO A 243 -19.51 6.07 2.19
CA PRO A 243 -19.30 7.24 3.03
C PRO A 243 -18.70 8.39 2.22
N LEU A 244 -19.29 9.59 2.33
CA LEU A 244 -18.84 10.76 1.59
C LEU A 244 -17.57 11.40 2.18
N VAL A 245 -17.31 11.18 3.47
CA VAL A 245 -16.18 11.77 4.19
C VAL A 245 -15.32 10.67 4.82
N PRO A 246 -14.00 10.66 4.56
CA PRO A 246 -13.31 11.38 3.47
C PRO A 246 -13.80 10.92 2.07
N PRO A 247 -13.53 11.67 0.99
CA PRO A 247 -14.10 11.43 -0.34
C PRO A 247 -13.61 10.10 -0.96
N ARG A 248 -14.32 9.00 -0.70
CA ARG A 248 -13.88 7.64 -1.07
C ARG A 248 -13.83 7.42 -2.58
N ALA A 249 -14.85 7.88 -3.29
CA ALA A 249 -14.95 7.75 -4.74
C ALA A 249 -13.80 8.46 -5.48
N GLU A 250 -13.33 9.58 -4.93
CA GLU A 250 -12.19 10.32 -5.49
C GLU A 250 -10.89 9.52 -5.38
N ASN A 251 -10.61 8.94 -4.21
CA ASN A 251 -9.43 8.08 -4.03
C ASN A 251 -9.47 6.84 -4.94
N PHE A 252 -10.65 6.25 -5.18
CA PHE A 252 -10.77 5.18 -6.15
C PHE A 252 -10.46 5.64 -7.58
N ASN A 253 -10.91 6.84 -7.97
CA ASN A 253 -10.55 7.41 -9.26
C ASN A 253 -9.05 7.65 -9.39
N TYR A 254 -8.40 8.23 -8.37
CA TYR A 254 -6.95 8.41 -8.34
C TYR A 254 -6.21 7.11 -8.53
N LYS A 255 -6.57 6.08 -7.77
CA LYS A 255 -5.97 4.73 -7.87
C LYS A 255 -6.08 4.17 -9.29
N LEU A 256 -7.28 4.18 -9.86
CA LEU A 256 -7.54 3.55 -11.15
C LEU A 256 -6.95 4.35 -12.33
N ALA A 257 -6.95 5.69 -12.25
CA ALA A 257 -6.27 6.54 -13.22
C ALA A 257 -4.74 6.39 -13.15
N ASN A 258 -4.20 6.23 -11.94
CA ASN A 258 -2.79 5.93 -11.74
C ASN A 258 -2.42 4.56 -12.33
N PHE A 259 -3.27 3.55 -12.11
CA PHE A 259 -3.11 2.24 -12.73
C PHE A 259 -3.12 2.32 -14.27
N GLU A 260 -4.09 3.02 -14.86
CA GLU A 260 -4.19 3.18 -16.31
C GLU A 260 -2.98 3.92 -16.90
N ARG A 261 -2.56 5.06 -16.32
CA ARG A 261 -1.41 5.82 -16.85
C ARG A 261 -0.09 5.04 -16.78
N THR A 262 0.05 4.13 -15.82
CA THR A 262 1.24 3.30 -15.63
C THR A 262 1.25 2.08 -16.54
N THR A 263 0.12 1.37 -16.64
CA THR A 263 0.06 0.06 -17.31
C THR A 263 -0.56 0.09 -18.70
N GLY A 264 -1.31 1.14 -19.02
CA GLY A 264 -2.17 1.22 -20.20
C GLY A 264 -3.46 0.38 -20.09
N LEU A 265 -3.74 -0.23 -18.92
CA LEU A 265 -4.94 -1.02 -18.68
C LEU A 265 -6.00 -0.19 -17.95
N ARG A 266 -7.21 -0.13 -18.52
CA ARG A 266 -8.32 0.60 -17.92
C ARG A 266 -9.16 -0.32 -17.04
N ILE A 267 -9.29 0.03 -15.77
CA ILE A 267 -10.28 -0.58 -14.88
C ILE A 267 -11.33 0.48 -14.58
N ALA A 268 -12.60 0.20 -14.89
CA ALA A 268 -13.71 1.05 -14.50
C ALA A 268 -14.64 0.32 -13.53
N ALA A 269 -15.17 1.02 -12.53
CA ALA A 269 -16.04 0.42 -11.52
C ALA A 269 -17.22 1.31 -11.15
N ARG A 270 -18.36 0.68 -10.89
CA ARG A 270 -19.63 1.34 -10.54
C ARG A 270 -20.27 0.66 -9.33
N VAL A 271 -20.93 1.44 -8.49
CA VAL A 271 -21.71 0.95 -7.35
C VAL A 271 -23.13 1.47 -7.50
N PHE A 272 -24.09 0.56 -7.64
CA PHE A 272 -25.50 0.86 -7.90
C PHE A 272 -26.38 0.39 -6.74
N ALA A 273 -27.46 1.12 -6.49
CA ALA A 273 -28.48 0.71 -5.52
C ALA A 273 -29.36 -0.43 -6.03
N LYS A 274 -29.50 -0.55 -7.36
CA LYS A 274 -30.41 -1.49 -8.01
C LYS A 274 -29.73 -2.32 -9.08
N SER A 275 -30.02 -3.61 -9.08
CA SER A 275 -29.66 -4.56 -10.11
C SER A 275 -30.31 -4.20 -11.45
N PRO A 276 -29.69 -4.57 -12.59
CA PRO A 276 -30.25 -4.27 -13.90
C PRO A 276 -31.59 -4.97 -14.10
N THR A 277 -32.49 -4.32 -14.81
CA THR A 277 -33.77 -4.95 -15.19
C THR A 277 -33.56 -6.14 -16.11
N ALA A 278 -34.54 -7.04 -16.19
CA ALA A 278 -34.49 -8.17 -17.13
C ALA A 278 -34.35 -7.74 -18.60
N ALA A 279 -34.79 -6.53 -18.95
CA ALA A 279 -34.59 -5.97 -20.28
C ALA A 279 -33.13 -5.50 -20.51
N GLU A 280 -32.51 -4.90 -19.49
CA GLU A 280 -31.12 -4.43 -19.55
C GLU A 280 -30.11 -5.60 -19.54
N ASP A 281 -30.45 -6.71 -18.88
CA ASP A 281 -29.62 -7.92 -18.81
C ASP A 281 -30.29 -9.14 -19.48
N HIS A 282 -30.91 -8.90 -20.64
CA HIS A 282 -31.70 -9.87 -21.41
C HIS A 282 -30.92 -11.09 -21.93
N ALA A 283 -29.60 -11.07 -21.85
CA ALA A 283 -28.70 -12.18 -22.17
C ALA A 283 -27.51 -12.18 -21.20
N PRO A 284 -26.84 -13.32 -20.97
CA PRO A 284 -25.71 -13.39 -20.04
C PRO A 284 -24.66 -12.30 -20.29
N GLY A 285 -24.49 -11.38 -19.33
CA GLY A 285 -23.52 -10.29 -19.40
C GLY A 285 -23.89 -9.12 -20.32
N ALA A 286 -25.12 -9.06 -20.85
CA ALA A 286 -25.59 -7.99 -21.73
C ALA A 286 -25.43 -6.61 -21.07
N PHE A 287 -25.81 -6.49 -19.79
CA PHE A 287 -25.65 -5.25 -19.04
C PHE A 287 -24.18 -4.85 -18.93
N MET A 288 -23.31 -5.78 -18.53
CA MET A 288 -21.89 -5.49 -18.30
C MET A 288 -21.17 -5.12 -19.60
N LYS A 289 -21.52 -5.75 -20.73
CA LYS A 289 -21.01 -5.40 -22.05
C LYS A 289 -21.44 -3.99 -22.46
N ALA A 290 -22.71 -3.64 -22.27
CA ALA A 290 -23.22 -2.30 -22.55
C ALA A 290 -22.54 -1.24 -21.65
N LEU A 291 -22.35 -1.55 -20.37
CA LEU A 291 -21.63 -0.71 -19.43
C LEU A 291 -20.16 -0.51 -19.88
N ALA A 292 -19.46 -1.56 -20.28
CA ALA A 292 -18.09 -1.45 -20.79
C ALA A 292 -17.98 -0.54 -22.01
N ALA A 293 -18.93 -0.63 -22.94
CA ALA A 293 -19.01 0.29 -24.08
C ALA A 293 -19.24 1.74 -23.62
N LYS A 294 -20.19 1.98 -22.70
CA LYS A 294 -20.48 3.31 -22.15
C LYS A 294 -19.26 3.92 -21.45
N LEU A 295 -18.45 3.11 -20.78
CA LEU A 295 -17.27 3.54 -20.01
C LEU A 295 -15.97 3.59 -20.83
N GLY A 296 -16.05 3.32 -22.15
CA GLY A 296 -14.91 3.35 -23.05
C GLY A 296 -13.90 2.22 -22.82
N VAL A 297 -14.26 1.17 -22.07
CA VAL A 297 -13.38 0.01 -21.83
C VAL A 297 -13.59 -1.03 -22.93
N THR A 298 -13.19 -0.68 -24.15
CA THR A 298 -13.56 -1.44 -25.37
C THR A 298 -12.44 -2.29 -25.95
N GLN A 299 -11.18 -2.03 -25.60
CA GLN A 299 -10.02 -2.72 -26.17
C GLN A 299 -9.33 -3.65 -25.17
N ARG A 300 -9.02 -3.12 -23.98
CA ARG A 300 -8.17 -3.78 -22.99
C ARG A 300 -8.49 -3.29 -21.58
N GLY A 301 -8.94 -4.17 -20.69
CA GLY A 301 -9.24 -3.76 -19.32
C GLY A 301 -10.30 -4.60 -18.63
N ALA A 302 -10.91 -4.00 -17.60
CA ALA A 302 -11.98 -4.62 -16.83
C ALA A 302 -13.05 -3.61 -16.41
N VAL A 303 -14.29 -4.09 -16.29
CA VAL A 303 -15.38 -3.38 -15.65
C VAL A 303 -15.89 -4.16 -14.46
N ALA A 304 -16.02 -3.49 -13.31
CA ALA A 304 -16.66 -4.05 -12.12
C ALA A 304 -17.94 -3.28 -11.78
N ALA A 305 -19.00 -3.97 -11.39
CA ALA A 305 -20.24 -3.33 -10.95
C ALA A 305 -20.75 -4.01 -9.67
N TYR A 306 -21.09 -3.21 -8.67
CA TYR A 306 -21.80 -3.67 -7.48
C TYR A 306 -23.28 -3.29 -7.54
N PHE A 307 -24.14 -4.18 -7.06
CA PHE A 307 -25.58 -3.95 -6.94
C PHE A 307 -26.02 -4.23 -5.50
N ALA A 308 -26.47 -3.18 -4.81
CA ALA A 308 -26.71 -3.23 -3.36
C ALA A 308 -27.96 -4.01 -2.96
N ASP A 309 -28.98 -4.08 -3.81
CA ASP A 309 -30.21 -4.82 -3.54
C ASP A 309 -30.01 -6.34 -3.48
N ASP A 310 -29.11 -6.85 -4.33
CA ASP A 310 -28.77 -8.28 -4.40
C ASP A 310 -27.44 -8.61 -3.70
N ASN A 311 -26.73 -7.59 -3.20
CA ASN A 311 -25.37 -7.69 -2.66
C ASN A 311 -24.43 -8.46 -3.61
N ASP A 312 -24.51 -8.11 -4.88
CA ASP A 312 -23.83 -8.82 -5.97
C ASP A 312 -22.73 -7.95 -6.59
N TRP A 313 -21.59 -8.56 -6.88
CA TRP A 313 -20.56 -7.92 -7.67
C TRP A 313 -20.35 -8.70 -8.97
N ARG A 314 -20.32 -7.96 -10.09
CA ARG A 314 -20.07 -8.52 -11.41
C ARG A 314 -18.79 -7.95 -12.00
N VAL A 315 -17.98 -8.81 -12.63
CA VAL A 315 -16.75 -8.42 -13.34
C VAL A 315 -16.80 -8.86 -14.79
N TRP A 316 -16.42 -7.94 -15.67
CA TRP A 316 -16.32 -8.14 -17.11
C TRP A 316 -14.91 -7.81 -17.59
N LEU A 317 -14.21 -8.80 -18.14
CA LEU A 317 -12.86 -8.66 -18.68
C LEU A 317 -12.93 -8.42 -20.19
N ILE A 318 -12.11 -7.49 -20.70
CA ILE A 318 -12.09 -7.11 -22.11
C ILE A 318 -10.70 -7.36 -22.71
N GLY A 319 -10.69 -7.97 -23.90
CA GLY A 319 -9.46 -8.22 -24.67
C GLY A 319 -8.54 -9.24 -24.00
N ASP A 320 -7.24 -8.99 -24.06
CA ASP A 320 -6.19 -9.85 -23.49
C ASP A 320 -6.14 -9.84 -21.95
N SER A 321 -6.92 -8.97 -21.29
CA SER A 321 -7.01 -8.92 -19.82
C SER A 321 -7.53 -10.23 -19.24
N THR A 322 -8.29 -10.99 -20.03
CA THR A 322 -8.65 -12.39 -19.76
C THR A 322 -7.41 -13.25 -19.55
N THR A 323 -6.42 -13.18 -20.44
CA THR A 323 -5.18 -13.97 -20.34
C THR A 323 -4.37 -13.55 -19.12
N THR A 324 -4.21 -12.25 -18.89
CA THR A 324 -3.46 -11.71 -17.73
C THR A 324 -4.09 -12.15 -16.42
N PHE A 325 -5.42 -12.02 -16.30
CA PHE A 325 -6.18 -12.40 -15.11
C PHE A 325 -6.02 -13.89 -14.75
N PHE A 326 -5.97 -14.75 -15.77
CA PHE A 326 -5.80 -16.20 -15.60
C PHE A 326 -4.34 -16.62 -15.45
N GLY A 327 -3.40 -15.78 -15.87
CA GLY A 327 -1.98 -16.14 -15.99
C GLY A 327 -1.71 -17.16 -17.10
N ARG A 328 -2.69 -17.44 -17.96
CA ARG A 328 -2.61 -18.33 -19.13
C ARG A 328 -3.70 -17.98 -20.14
N VAL A 329 -3.53 -18.43 -21.38
CA VAL A 329 -4.57 -18.31 -22.41
C VAL A 329 -5.75 -19.23 -22.03
N ALA A 330 -6.96 -18.68 -22.00
CA ALA A 330 -8.19 -19.44 -21.80
C ALA A 330 -8.65 -20.06 -23.13
N THR A 331 -9.13 -21.30 -23.08
CA THR A 331 -9.69 -21.98 -24.26
C THR A 331 -11.13 -21.52 -24.53
N PRO A 332 -11.64 -21.62 -25.77
CA PRO A 332 -13.03 -21.28 -26.07
C PRO A 332 -14.05 -22.04 -25.20
N ALA A 333 -13.76 -23.30 -24.87
CA ALA A 333 -14.59 -24.13 -24.00
C ALA A 333 -14.65 -23.61 -22.56
N GLU A 334 -13.55 -23.01 -22.08
CA GLU A 334 -13.52 -22.40 -20.74
C GLU A 334 -14.30 -21.09 -20.68
N LEU A 335 -14.44 -20.37 -21.79
CA LEU A 335 -15.12 -19.07 -21.88
C LEU A 335 -16.64 -19.16 -22.10
N GLY A 336 -17.20 -20.37 -22.27
CA GLY A 336 -18.63 -20.59 -22.47
C GLY A 336 -19.48 -20.40 -21.21
N ASP A 337 -20.80 -20.33 -21.38
CA ASP A 337 -21.76 -20.23 -20.26
C ASP A 337 -21.71 -21.49 -19.38
N GLY A 338 -21.61 -21.28 -18.06
CA GLY A 338 -21.48 -22.38 -17.09
C GLY A 338 -20.12 -23.11 -17.13
N ALA A 339 -19.14 -22.56 -17.83
CA ALA A 339 -17.80 -23.16 -17.92
C ALA A 339 -16.86 -22.69 -16.79
N ALA A 340 -15.68 -23.31 -16.73
CA ALA A 340 -14.67 -23.07 -15.69
C ALA A 340 -14.26 -21.59 -15.52
N PHE A 341 -14.42 -20.74 -16.54
CA PHE A 341 -14.18 -19.30 -16.43
C PHE A 341 -15.17 -18.60 -15.49
N HIS A 342 -16.43 -19.05 -15.47
CA HIS A 342 -17.42 -18.54 -14.53
C HIS A 342 -17.00 -18.87 -13.09
N ASP A 343 -16.67 -20.13 -12.80
CA ASP A 343 -16.25 -20.57 -11.47
C ASP A 343 -15.02 -19.83 -10.95
N VAL A 344 -14.02 -19.56 -11.82
CA VAL A 344 -12.82 -18.81 -11.42
C VAL A 344 -13.15 -17.35 -11.10
N LYS A 345 -14.04 -16.71 -11.87
CA LYS A 345 -14.50 -15.35 -11.55
C LYS A 345 -15.30 -15.34 -10.25
N GLU A 346 -16.24 -16.28 -10.07
CA GLU A 346 -17.03 -16.40 -8.84
C GLU A 346 -16.14 -16.59 -7.60
N ALA A 347 -15.16 -17.50 -7.67
CA ALA A 347 -14.21 -17.72 -6.60
C ALA A 347 -13.38 -16.46 -6.30
N PHE A 348 -12.95 -15.73 -7.33
CA PHE A 348 -12.26 -14.45 -7.18
C PHE A 348 -13.14 -13.41 -6.49
N MET A 349 -14.38 -13.23 -6.93
CA MET A 349 -15.33 -12.27 -6.37
C MET A 349 -15.63 -12.59 -4.91
N LYS A 350 -15.92 -13.85 -4.60
CA LYS A 350 -16.19 -14.32 -3.25
C LYS A 350 -15.00 -14.10 -2.31
N ALA A 351 -13.78 -14.38 -2.77
CA ALA A 351 -12.57 -14.15 -1.98
C ALA A 351 -12.36 -12.67 -1.66
N ALA A 352 -12.51 -11.80 -2.66
CA ALA A 352 -12.37 -10.35 -2.48
C ALA A 352 -13.48 -9.75 -1.60
N GLN A 353 -14.74 -10.19 -1.76
CA GLN A 353 -15.82 -9.79 -0.87
C GLN A 353 -15.56 -10.21 0.58
N ALA A 354 -15.09 -11.45 0.79
CA ALA A 354 -14.75 -11.96 2.12
C ALA A 354 -13.60 -11.15 2.78
N GLU A 355 -12.61 -10.70 2.01
CA GLU A 355 -11.55 -9.81 2.48
C GLU A 355 -12.12 -8.46 2.95
N GLY A 356 -13.03 -7.86 2.17
CA GLY A 356 -13.72 -6.62 2.55
C GLY A 356 -14.58 -6.77 3.81
N ASP A 357 -15.30 -7.89 3.93
CA ASP A 357 -16.12 -8.21 5.11
C ASP A 357 -15.27 -8.43 6.36
N ALA A 358 -14.15 -9.15 6.25
CA ALA A 358 -13.23 -9.33 7.35
C ALA A 358 -12.63 -7.99 7.83
N ALA A 359 -12.29 -7.10 6.90
CA ALA A 359 -11.82 -5.75 7.23
C ALA A 359 -12.91 -4.93 7.93
N TYR A 360 -14.18 -5.06 7.52
CA TYR A 360 -15.30 -4.38 8.16
C TYR A 360 -15.52 -4.87 9.59
N GLU A 361 -15.51 -6.19 9.83
CA GLU A 361 -15.65 -6.75 11.17
C GLU A 361 -14.50 -6.36 12.09
N LEU A 362 -13.27 -6.27 11.58
CA LEU A 362 -12.13 -5.74 12.34
C LEU A 362 -12.35 -4.28 12.74
N GLN A 363 -12.81 -3.43 11.81
CA GLN A 363 -13.11 -2.02 12.11
C GLN A 363 -14.25 -1.89 13.12
N LYS A 364 -15.31 -2.70 12.96
CA LYS A 364 -16.45 -2.72 13.86
C LYS A 364 -16.06 -3.14 15.28
N LYS A 365 -15.16 -4.13 15.42
CA LYS A 365 -14.64 -4.56 16.72
C LYS A 365 -13.77 -3.50 17.39
N ALA A 366 -13.04 -2.70 16.60
CA ALA A 366 -12.19 -1.62 17.10
C ALA A 366 -12.96 -0.31 17.36
N ALA A 367 -14.17 -0.17 16.81
CA ALA A 367 -14.97 1.05 16.94
C ALA A 367 -15.58 1.20 18.35
N PRO A 368 -15.70 2.44 18.85
CA PRO A 368 -16.49 2.72 20.05
C PRO A 368 -17.93 2.22 19.90
N ALA A 369 -18.51 1.68 20.96
CA ALA A 369 -19.86 1.11 20.93
C ALA A 369 -20.95 2.13 20.56
N ASP A 370 -20.71 3.40 20.88
CA ASP A 370 -21.58 4.55 20.58
C ASP A 370 -21.37 5.14 19.16
N ASN A 371 -20.35 4.68 18.43
CA ASN A 371 -20.05 5.15 17.08
C ASN A 371 -19.61 4.00 16.16
N PRO A 372 -20.51 3.03 15.86
CA PRO A 372 -20.19 1.92 14.97
C PRO A 372 -19.97 2.42 13.53
N PRO A 373 -19.18 1.69 12.72
CA PRO A 373 -18.99 2.07 11.32
C PRO A 373 -20.31 2.02 10.53
N PRO A 374 -20.62 3.03 9.70
CA PRO A 374 -21.88 3.08 8.96
C PRO A 374 -22.00 1.93 7.95
N ALA A 375 -23.21 1.57 7.54
CA ALA A 375 -23.44 0.46 6.60
C ALA A 375 -22.65 0.62 5.28
N GLY A 376 -22.57 1.84 4.74
CA GLY A 376 -21.77 2.14 3.55
C GLY A 376 -20.27 1.85 3.71
N GLN A 377 -19.75 1.82 4.93
CA GLN A 377 -18.34 1.47 5.18
C GLN A 377 -18.04 0.03 4.78
N ARG A 378 -19.00 -0.90 4.93
CA ARG A 378 -18.83 -2.28 4.46
C ARG A 378 -18.69 -2.33 2.94
N ILE A 379 -19.60 -1.65 2.22
CA ILE A 379 -19.56 -1.54 0.76
C ILE A 379 -18.22 -0.93 0.32
N LYS A 380 -17.75 0.11 1.00
CA LYS A 380 -16.45 0.74 0.73
C LYS A 380 -15.29 -0.25 0.84
N LEU A 381 -15.25 -1.08 1.88
CA LEU A 381 -14.16 -2.02 2.11
C LEU A 381 -14.20 -3.20 1.12
N GLN A 382 -15.40 -3.65 0.74
CA GLN A 382 -15.55 -4.58 -0.38
C GLN A 382 -15.08 -3.97 -1.70
N THR A 383 -15.42 -2.71 -1.97
CA THR A 383 -14.92 -1.99 -3.15
C THR A 383 -13.40 -1.91 -3.16
N ASP A 384 -12.74 -1.56 -2.04
CA ASP A 384 -11.27 -1.62 -1.94
C ASP A 384 -10.75 -3.00 -2.33
N ALA A 385 -11.26 -4.06 -1.70
CA ALA A 385 -10.78 -5.42 -1.88
C ALA A 385 -10.96 -5.93 -3.32
N ILE A 386 -12.07 -5.60 -3.96
CA ILE A 386 -12.35 -5.95 -5.36
C ILE A 386 -11.39 -5.23 -6.30
N LEU A 387 -11.22 -3.91 -6.13
CA LEU A 387 -10.33 -3.12 -6.98
C LEU A 387 -8.86 -3.54 -6.78
N ASP A 388 -8.43 -3.75 -5.54
CA ASP A 388 -7.07 -4.21 -5.23
C ASP A 388 -6.80 -5.60 -5.79
N SER A 389 -7.79 -6.49 -5.72
CA SER A 389 -7.70 -7.84 -6.28
C SER A 389 -7.65 -7.81 -7.81
N LEU A 390 -8.43 -6.94 -8.46
CA LEU A 390 -8.39 -6.74 -9.91
C LEU A 390 -7.04 -6.18 -10.35
N ILE A 391 -6.55 -5.13 -9.68
CA ILE A 391 -5.22 -4.57 -9.92
C ILE A 391 -4.16 -5.66 -9.78
N ARG A 392 -4.16 -6.43 -8.68
CA ARG A 392 -3.18 -7.51 -8.48
C ARG A 392 -3.22 -8.57 -9.59
N LYS A 393 -4.39 -8.85 -10.15
CA LYS A 393 -4.56 -9.83 -11.24
C LYS A 393 -4.17 -9.28 -12.60
N LEU A 394 -4.32 -7.98 -12.84
CA LEU A 394 -4.13 -7.34 -14.14
C LEU A 394 -2.81 -6.59 -14.26
N ASP A 395 -2.19 -6.25 -13.15
CA ASP A 395 -0.90 -5.57 -13.11
C ASP A 395 0.19 -6.47 -13.75
N PRO A 396 0.91 -5.97 -14.77
CA PRO A 396 1.99 -6.71 -15.39
C PRO A 396 3.01 -7.20 -14.36
N LYS A 397 3.48 -8.45 -14.56
CA LYS A 397 4.47 -9.09 -13.69
C LYS A 397 5.90 -8.86 -14.16
#